data_AF-A0A934FXI8-F1
#
_entry.id   AF-A0A934FXI8-F1
#
_cell.length_a   1.000
_cell.length_b   1.000
_cell.length_c   1.000
_cell.angle_alpha   90.00
_cell.angle_beta   90.00
_cell.angle_gamma   90.00
#
_symmetry.space_group_name_H-M   'P 1'
#
loop_
_entity.id
_entity.type
_entity.pdbx_description
1 polymer ?
#
loop_
_entity_poly.entity_id
_entity_poly.type
_entity_poly.pdbx_seq_one_letter_code
_entity_poly.pdbx_strand_id
1 'polypeptide(L)'
;MSKKIAALAIAGCTLSLVALGVAGMAWWQSWLDQPLEKAPLAAPIEIGDVAGVTATDGDLALELRSLDDGGNTQLIWHCGKRMAGMRYDYAAAWTQVQGRVLLTPATHTLRAGEIHVTIGAMRGHGAHPTPNALINTVRANRWFLLDEHPTAVIRGSSIVPRGPGETSDFAAAVDGWTHTLSGTIALNGVERPLAAAAKVEVGDDGVRIDAAFPISRAAFGVAGRQGFEPPSEVDDEVVIEVHVHATRDPLGIVAELSRQLVAQQASIASLTAQVADSSARLERAESALDELRRKFATAAAGPQSPAVDVATLPARFTDQVDYRNAAGDARRKDLGYAPEFEMVLVPGDPAAGIAPFYVQTTEVTWQMFRAWSYCEDVADDTKVAELRAADLRPSPCYDDASRGFGFEGRAALGLSRRNALAFCRFLSERTGRSYRLMSGAEWAWLAKAAGGVPQDPQAVAWLRSNADTDLFGEPMPMPVGTKPANQLGLFDFWGNVAEWVMDDTQYLRGGSYLSENRELTLDWRADESQDVWNATYPNTPKSRWWYRDRFDMGFRLVCDPVNIPSGR
;
A
#
# COMPACT_ATOMS: atom_id res chain seq x y z
N MET A 1 -53.87 88.17 29.63
CA MET A 1 -52.88 87.09 29.89
C MET A 1 -53.41 85.68 29.59
N SER A 2 -54.67 85.34 29.90
CA SER A 2 -55.21 83.97 29.80
C SER A 2 -55.23 83.33 28.39
N LYS A 3 -55.66 84.03 27.33
CA LYS A 3 -55.75 83.43 25.97
C LYS A 3 -54.40 83.12 25.32
N LYS A 4 -53.35 83.88 25.63
CA LYS A 4 -51.99 83.64 25.09
C LYS A 4 -51.32 82.43 25.74
N ILE A 5 -51.60 82.17 27.02
CA ILE A 5 -51.06 81.01 27.75
C ILE A 5 -51.74 79.71 27.29
N ALA A 6 -53.06 79.74 27.06
CA ALA A 6 -53.78 78.58 26.52
C ALA A 6 -53.35 78.23 25.08
N ALA A 7 -53.11 79.24 24.23
CA ALA A 7 -52.59 79.03 22.88
C ALA A 7 -51.15 78.45 22.88
N LEU A 8 -50.29 78.90 23.81
CA LEU A 8 -48.95 78.33 24.00
C LEU A 8 -49.01 76.88 24.51
N ALA A 9 -49.93 76.55 25.41
CA ALA A 9 -50.07 75.20 25.96
C ALA A 9 -50.60 74.20 24.91
N ILE A 10 -51.57 74.61 24.08
CA ILE A 10 -52.08 73.79 22.97
C ILE A 10 -50.99 73.61 21.91
N ALA A 11 -50.30 74.69 21.50
CA ALA A 11 -49.20 74.61 20.55
C ALA A 11 -48.03 73.75 21.09
N GLY A 12 -47.73 73.82 22.39
CA GLY A 12 -46.76 72.96 23.05
C GLY A 12 -47.18 71.48 23.01
N CYS A 13 -48.44 71.16 23.28
CA CYS A 13 -48.93 69.77 23.21
C CYS A 13 -48.96 69.22 21.77
N THR A 14 -49.34 70.02 20.77
CA THR A 14 -49.26 69.59 19.36
C THR A 14 -47.81 69.45 18.89
N LEU A 15 -46.89 70.34 19.29
CA LEU A 15 -45.46 70.18 19.01
C LEU A 15 -44.88 68.95 19.69
N SER A 16 -45.27 68.63 20.93
CA SER A 16 -44.82 67.41 21.62
C SER A 16 -45.38 66.14 21.00
N LEU A 17 -46.63 66.13 20.54
CA LEU A 17 -47.23 64.99 19.84
C LEU A 17 -46.64 64.78 18.44
N VAL A 18 -46.37 65.87 17.70
CA VAL A 18 -45.67 65.81 16.41
C VAL A 18 -44.21 65.40 16.61
N ALA A 19 -43.54 65.88 17.66
CA ALA A 19 -42.17 65.47 17.99
C ALA A 19 -42.10 64.00 18.43
N LEU A 20 -43.06 63.50 19.20
CA LEU A 20 -43.17 62.07 19.54
C LEU A 20 -43.49 61.22 18.31
N GLY A 21 -44.36 61.71 17.41
CA GLY A 21 -44.66 61.05 16.15
C GLY A 21 -43.47 60.99 15.20
N VAL A 22 -42.74 62.10 15.04
CA VAL A 22 -41.53 62.19 14.20
C VAL A 22 -40.37 61.42 14.82
N ALA A 23 -40.18 61.46 16.14
CA ALA A 23 -39.17 60.66 16.83
C ALA A 23 -39.50 59.16 16.79
N GLY A 24 -40.78 58.79 16.92
CA GLY A 24 -41.24 57.42 16.75
C GLY A 24 -41.07 56.93 15.32
N MET A 25 -41.36 57.77 14.32
CA MET A 25 -41.19 57.46 12.90
C MET A 25 -39.71 57.40 12.52
N ALA A 26 -38.86 58.28 13.06
CA ALA A 26 -37.42 58.26 12.86
C ALA A 26 -36.75 57.08 13.58
N TRP A 27 -37.23 56.71 14.77
CA TRP A 27 -36.81 55.50 15.48
C TRP A 27 -37.23 54.24 14.72
N TRP A 28 -38.46 54.20 14.20
CA TRP A 28 -38.97 53.13 13.35
C TRP A 28 -38.18 53.02 12.04
N GLN A 29 -37.90 54.14 11.38
CA GLN A 29 -37.06 54.21 10.18
C GLN A 29 -35.62 53.79 10.47
N SER A 30 -35.04 54.25 11.58
CA SER A 30 -33.71 53.84 12.04
C SER A 30 -33.65 52.35 12.42
N TRP A 31 -34.75 51.77 12.90
CA TRP A 31 -34.87 50.33 13.17
C TRP A 31 -35.02 49.52 11.87
N LEU A 32 -35.69 50.07 10.85
CA LEU A 32 -35.76 49.51 9.50
C LEU A 32 -34.40 49.54 8.76
N ASP A 33 -33.63 50.61 8.98
CA ASP A 33 -32.37 50.90 8.28
C ASP A 33 -31.10 50.47 9.07
N GLN A 34 -31.24 49.65 10.14
CA GLN A 34 -30.07 49.21 10.89
C GLN A 34 -29.08 48.45 9.99
N PRO A 35 -27.78 48.82 9.99
CA PRO A 35 -26.78 48.07 9.26
C PRO A 35 -26.69 46.65 9.83
N LEU A 36 -26.71 45.65 8.94
CA LEU A 36 -26.57 44.26 9.33
C LEU A 36 -25.21 44.06 10.00
N GLU A 37 -25.20 43.66 11.28
CA GLU A 37 -23.98 43.31 11.99
C GLU A 37 -23.22 42.21 11.24
N LYS A 38 -21.89 42.36 11.13
CA LYS A 38 -21.02 41.34 10.54
C LYS A 38 -20.92 40.16 11.52
N ALA A 39 -21.54 39.04 11.17
CA ALA A 39 -21.37 37.80 11.90
C ALA A 39 -19.97 37.19 11.63
N PRO A 40 -19.40 36.46 12.60
CA PRO A 40 -18.14 35.73 12.40
C PRO A 40 -18.29 34.69 11.28
N LEU A 41 -17.25 34.54 10.46
CA LEU A 41 -17.22 33.59 9.35
C LEU A 41 -17.25 32.16 9.87
N ALA A 42 -17.98 31.28 9.18
CA ALA A 42 -17.88 29.84 9.39
C ALA A 42 -16.42 29.38 9.18
N ALA A 43 -16.00 28.38 9.96
CA ALA A 43 -14.67 27.79 9.84
C ALA A 43 -14.51 27.14 8.45
N PRO A 44 -13.32 27.25 7.81
CA PRO A 44 -13.09 26.65 6.50
C PRO A 44 -13.17 25.11 6.57
N ILE A 45 -13.78 24.50 5.55
CA ILE A 45 -13.90 23.04 5.40
C ILE A 45 -12.52 22.47 4.99
N GLU A 46 -12.06 21.42 5.67
CA GLU A 46 -10.79 20.75 5.36
C GLU A 46 -10.80 20.09 3.97
N ILE A 47 -9.62 19.97 3.35
CA ILE A 47 -9.52 19.73 1.91
C ILE A 47 -9.95 18.30 1.48
N GLY A 48 -9.84 17.31 2.39
CA GLY A 48 -9.89 15.88 2.05
C GLY A 48 -11.22 15.16 2.31
N ASP A 49 -12.21 15.81 2.92
CA ASP A 49 -13.49 15.19 3.27
C ASP A 49 -14.66 16.14 2.97
N VAL A 50 -15.54 15.75 2.04
CA VAL A 50 -16.78 16.48 1.72
C VAL A 50 -17.94 15.62 2.18
N ALA A 51 -18.63 16.01 3.25
CA ALA A 51 -19.76 15.27 3.80
C ALA A 51 -19.47 13.78 4.15
N GLY A 52 -18.24 13.44 4.57
CA GLY A 52 -17.84 12.07 4.87
C GLY A 52 -17.36 11.27 3.66
N VAL A 53 -17.26 11.90 2.47
CA VAL A 53 -16.82 11.28 1.22
C VAL A 53 -15.40 11.73 0.87
N THR A 54 -14.47 10.78 0.88
CA THR A 54 -13.08 11.01 0.46
C THR A 54 -12.98 11.11 -1.07
N ALA A 55 -12.23 12.12 -1.54
CA ALA A 55 -11.93 12.30 -2.95
C ALA A 55 -11.03 11.16 -3.48
N THR A 56 -11.29 10.72 -4.71
CA THR A 56 -10.49 9.71 -5.43
C THR A 56 -9.74 10.33 -6.60
N ASP A 57 -8.75 9.61 -7.15
CA ASP A 57 -8.02 10.05 -8.34
C ASP A 57 -8.98 10.23 -9.53
N GLY A 58 -9.09 11.47 -10.02
CA GLY A 58 -10.01 11.86 -11.09
C GLY A 58 -11.25 12.62 -10.62
N ASP A 59 -11.48 12.75 -9.32
CA ASP A 59 -12.53 13.63 -8.80
C ASP A 59 -12.11 15.11 -8.85
N LEU A 60 -13.10 15.97 -9.05
CA LEU A 60 -12.97 17.42 -8.99
C LEU A 60 -13.71 17.96 -7.77
N ALA A 61 -12.97 18.57 -6.85
CA ALA A 61 -13.54 19.33 -5.75
C ALA A 61 -13.66 20.81 -6.12
N LEU A 62 -14.87 21.38 -6.04
CA LEU A 62 -15.12 22.80 -6.28
C LEU A 62 -15.51 23.50 -4.99
N GLU A 63 -14.86 24.63 -4.71
CA GLU A 63 -15.22 25.48 -3.57
C GLU A 63 -16.53 26.23 -3.84
N LEU A 64 -17.36 26.26 -2.81
CA LEU A 64 -18.59 27.04 -2.80
C LEU A 64 -18.39 28.30 -1.98
N ARG A 65 -18.75 29.43 -2.55
CA ARG A 65 -18.68 30.75 -1.91
C ARG A 65 -19.97 31.51 -2.15
N SER A 66 -20.35 32.31 -1.17
CA SER A 66 -21.53 33.18 -1.27
C SER A 66 -21.54 34.01 -2.55
N LEU A 67 -22.67 34.02 -3.26
CA LEU A 67 -22.90 34.86 -4.42
C LEU A 67 -22.76 36.36 -4.08
N ASP A 68 -23.00 36.72 -2.83
CA ASP A 68 -22.81 38.09 -2.33
C ASP A 68 -21.35 38.56 -2.32
N ASP A 69 -20.42 37.62 -2.21
CA ASP A 69 -18.98 37.89 -2.28
C ASP A 69 -18.45 37.69 -3.72
N GLY A 70 -19.32 37.71 -4.73
CA GLY A 70 -19.00 37.37 -6.12
C GLY A 70 -18.71 35.89 -6.33
N GLY A 71 -19.13 35.04 -5.39
CA GLY A 71 -18.99 33.59 -5.45
C GLY A 71 -20.04 32.94 -6.36
N ASN A 72 -20.37 31.70 -6.05
CA ASN A 72 -21.11 30.80 -6.93
C ASN A 72 -22.31 30.13 -6.26
N THR A 73 -22.62 30.48 -5.01
CA THR A 73 -23.63 29.77 -4.21
C THR A 73 -24.56 30.74 -3.48
N GLN A 74 -25.86 30.50 -3.54
CA GLN A 74 -26.87 31.29 -2.84
C GLN A 74 -27.89 30.36 -2.16
N LEU A 75 -28.23 30.67 -0.90
CA LEU A 75 -29.26 29.98 -0.15
C LEU A 75 -30.33 30.98 0.27
N ILE A 76 -31.59 30.68 -0.06
CA ILE A 76 -32.75 31.50 0.21
C ILE A 76 -33.72 30.65 1.02
N TRP A 77 -34.31 31.22 2.07
CA TRP A 77 -35.40 30.56 2.78
C TRP A 77 -36.69 31.35 2.63
N HIS A 78 -37.81 30.63 2.60
CA HIS A 78 -39.15 31.14 2.46
C HIS A 78 -40.02 30.67 3.61
N CYS A 79 -40.76 31.58 4.23
CA CYS A 79 -41.70 31.26 5.32
C CYS A 79 -42.95 32.11 5.20
N GLY A 80 -44.12 31.48 5.26
CA GLY A 80 -45.39 32.18 5.24
C GLY A 80 -45.79 32.66 6.64
N LYS A 81 -46.44 33.83 6.71
CA LYS A 81 -47.04 34.36 7.92
C LYS A 81 -48.39 35.02 7.65
N ARG A 82 -49.33 34.81 8.56
CA ARG A 82 -50.71 35.29 8.52
C ARG A 82 -50.87 36.48 9.46
N MET A 83 -51.27 37.62 8.91
CA MET A 83 -51.60 38.83 9.68
C MET A 83 -52.91 39.41 9.19
N ALA A 84 -53.81 39.72 10.12
CA ALA A 84 -55.13 40.31 9.80
C ALA A 84 -55.92 39.55 8.71
N GLY A 85 -55.81 38.22 8.67
CA GLY A 85 -56.50 37.37 7.70
C GLY A 85 -55.82 37.23 6.32
N MET A 86 -54.72 37.94 6.07
CA MET A 86 -53.91 37.83 4.85
C MET A 86 -52.64 37.01 5.09
N ARG A 87 -52.21 36.21 4.10
CA ARG A 87 -50.93 35.48 4.11
C ARG A 87 -49.87 36.31 3.39
N TYR A 88 -48.71 36.44 4.00
CA TYR A 88 -47.52 37.09 3.47
C TYR A 88 -46.40 36.06 3.38
N ASP A 89 -45.76 35.96 2.24
CA ASP A 89 -44.61 35.08 2.05
C ASP A 89 -43.34 35.90 2.21
N TYR A 90 -42.56 35.52 3.22
CA TYR A 90 -41.30 36.17 3.55
C TYR A 90 -40.16 35.37 2.98
N ALA A 91 -39.16 36.07 2.45
CA ALA A 91 -37.94 35.46 1.96
C ALA A 91 -36.70 36.19 2.49
N ALA A 92 -35.65 35.44 2.82
CA ALA A 92 -34.35 36.01 3.13
C ALA A 92 -33.23 35.09 2.62
N ALA A 93 -32.10 35.70 2.25
CA ALA A 93 -30.92 35.01 1.78
C ALA A 93 -29.82 35.05 2.84
N TRP A 94 -29.08 33.97 3.00
CA TRP A 94 -27.85 33.99 3.78
C TRP A 94 -26.70 34.52 2.92
N THR A 95 -26.01 35.54 3.44
CA THR A 95 -24.97 36.27 2.71
C THR A 95 -23.57 35.75 2.99
N GLN A 96 -23.40 34.90 4.01
CA GLN A 96 -22.14 34.22 4.29
C GLN A 96 -22.34 32.71 4.19
N VAL A 97 -21.85 32.16 3.10
CA VAL A 97 -21.93 30.75 2.74
C VAL A 97 -20.54 30.31 2.31
N GLN A 98 -20.11 29.18 2.85
CA GLN A 98 -18.93 28.45 2.41
C GLN A 98 -19.30 27.00 2.18
N GLY A 99 -18.62 26.32 1.30
CA GLY A 99 -18.93 24.93 1.05
C GLY A 99 -17.98 24.28 0.08
N ARG A 100 -18.27 23.04 -0.25
CA ARG A 100 -17.56 22.29 -1.26
C ARG A 100 -18.47 21.26 -1.90
N VAL A 101 -18.28 21.03 -3.18
CA VAL A 101 -18.90 19.92 -3.92
C VAL A 101 -17.82 19.04 -4.51
N LEU A 102 -18.08 17.74 -4.51
CA LEU A 102 -17.23 16.73 -5.09
C LEU A 102 -17.96 16.12 -6.29
N LEU A 103 -17.36 16.18 -7.47
CA LEU A 103 -17.92 15.62 -8.69
C LEU A 103 -16.89 14.77 -9.42
N THR A 104 -17.37 13.86 -10.26
CA THR A 104 -16.54 13.02 -11.13
C THR A 104 -16.79 13.46 -12.57
N PRO A 105 -15.90 14.26 -13.19
CA PRO A 105 -16.10 14.79 -14.53
C PRO A 105 -16.27 13.68 -15.58
N ALA A 106 -15.51 12.59 -15.47
CA ALA A 106 -15.56 11.49 -16.43
C ALA A 106 -16.95 10.82 -16.56
N THR A 107 -17.75 10.84 -15.49
CA THR A 107 -19.09 10.24 -15.45
C THR A 107 -20.21 11.27 -15.35
N HIS A 108 -19.89 12.56 -15.33
CA HIS A 108 -20.83 13.65 -15.08
C HIS A 108 -21.71 13.41 -13.84
N THR A 109 -21.12 12.93 -12.75
CA THR A 109 -21.83 12.63 -11.50
C THR A 109 -21.40 13.53 -10.35
N LEU A 110 -22.38 14.07 -9.61
CA LEU A 110 -22.15 14.69 -8.31
C LEU A 110 -22.00 13.58 -7.26
N ARG A 111 -20.94 13.59 -6.46
CA ARG A 111 -20.69 12.56 -5.43
C ARG A 111 -21.11 13.00 -4.03
N ALA A 112 -20.80 14.24 -3.66
CA ALA A 112 -21.09 14.79 -2.35
C ALA A 112 -21.13 16.31 -2.38
N GLY A 113 -21.77 16.92 -1.38
CA GLY A 113 -21.77 18.36 -1.19
C GLY A 113 -21.91 18.73 0.28
N GLU A 114 -21.17 19.73 0.72
CA GLU A 114 -21.26 20.27 2.08
C GLU A 114 -21.32 21.80 2.03
N ILE A 115 -22.29 22.39 2.72
CA ILE A 115 -22.51 23.83 2.78
C ILE A 115 -22.63 24.25 4.23
N HIS A 116 -21.80 25.21 4.63
CA HIS A 116 -21.78 25.87 5.92
C HIS A 116 -22.35 27.28 5.76
N VAL A 117 -23.35 27.59 6.58
CA VAL A 117 -24.06 28.86 6.53
C VAL A 117 -23.88 29.56 7.86
N THR A 118 -23.35 30.79 7.86
CA THR A 118 -23.39 31.63 9.05
C THR A 118 -24.80 32.16 9.23
N ILE A 119 -25.54 31.60 10.19
CA ILE A 119 -26.97 31.86 10.34
C ILE A 119 -27.27 33.32 10.64
N GLY A 120 -26.41 33.99 11.41
CA GLY A 120 -26.56 35.41 11.72
C GLY A 120 -26.44 36.33 10.49
N ALA A 121 -25.74 35.91 9.44
CA ALA A 121 -25.50 36.71 8.24
C ALA A 121 -26.62 36.51 7.21
N MET A 122 -27.76 37.17 7.45
CA MET A 122 -28.94 37.11 6.58
C MET A 122 -29.33 38.52 6.10
N ARG A 123 -29.86 38.60 4.88
CA ARG A 123 -30.45 39.81 4.29
C ARG A 123 -31.80 39.48 3.68
N GLY A 124 -32.70 40.45 3.64
CA GLY A 124 -34.02 40.20 3.09
C GLY A 124 -33.95 39.97 1.58
N HIS A 125 -34.84 39.13 1.06
CA HIS A 125 -34.80 38.69 -0.33
C HIS A 125 -36.21 38.80 -0.96
N GLY A 126 -36.28 39.00 -2.28
CA GLY A 126 -37.55 39.15 -3.00
C GLY A 126 -38.25 40.51 -2.79
N ALA A 127 -39.52 40.59 -3.22
CA ALA A 127 -40.29 41.83 -3.37
C ALA A 127 -41.07 42.26 -2.10
N HIS A 128 -40.59 41.94 -0.90
CA HIS A 128 -41.24 42.35 0.34
C HIS A 128 -40.95 43.85 0.64
N PRO A 129 -41.94 44.67 1.05
CA PRO A 129 -41.74 46.10 1.25
C PRO A 129 -40.82 46.46 2.44
N THR A 130 -40.65 45.56 3.42
CA THR A 130 -39.80 45.78 4.61
C THR A 130 -38.95 44.54 4.97
N PRO A 131 -37.98 44.13 4.14
CA PRO A 131 -37.24 42.87 4.30
C PRO A 131 -36.33 42.83 5.54
N ASN A 132 -35.77 43.97 5.93
CA ASN A 132 -34.83 44.05 7.07
C ASN A 132 -35.54 44.03 8.43
N ALA A 133 -36.77 44.56 8.53
CA ALA A 133 -37.59 44.47 9.73
C ALA A 133 -37.92 43.02 10.11
N LEU A 134 -38.19 42.19 9.11
CA LEU A 134 -38.39 40.76 9.30
C LEU A 134 -37.15 40.13 9.95
N ILE A 135 -35.97 40.40 9.42
CA ILE A 135 -34.71 39.82 9.92
C ILE A 135 -34.44 40.23 11.35
N ASN A 136 -34.66 41.50 11.67
CA ASN A 136 -34.55 41.99 13.04
C ASN A 136 -35.53 41.28 13.97
N THR A 137 -36.74 40.97 13.50
CA THR A 137 -37.74 40.19 14.24
C THR A 137 -37.30 38.75 14.45
N VAL A 138 -36.80 38.07 13.42
CA VAL A 138 -36.27 36.70 13.48
C VAL A 138 -35.11 36.60 14.48
N ARG A 139 -34.21 37.59 14.48
CA ARG A 139 -33.09 37.69 15.43
C ARG A 139 -33.57 37.97 16.87
N ALA A 140 -34.44 38.97 17.05
CA ALA A 140 -34.96 39.36 18.36
C ALA A 140 -35.76 38.25 19.03
N ASN A 141 -36.52 37.48 18.25
CA ASN A 141 -37.37 36.40 18.75
C ASN A 141 -36.62 35.07 18.97
N ARG A 142 -35.27 35.09 18.92
CA ARG A 142 -34.40 33.92 19.17
C ARG A 142 -34.78 32.69 18.36
N TRP A 143 -35.17 32.88 17.09
CA TRP A 143 -35.43 31.75 16.18
C TRP A 143 -34.18 30.90 16.00
N PHE A 144 -33.02 31.56 16.03
CA PHE A 144 -31.71 30.93 16.00
C PHE A 144 -30.98 31.14 17.32
N LEU A 145 -30.30 30.12 17.82
CA LEU A 145 -29.43 30.21 19.00
C LEU A 145 -28.04 30.68 18.57
N LEU A 146 -27.93 31.93 18.11
CA LEU A 146 -26.70 32.44 17.48
C LEU A 146 -25.45 32.35 18.38
N ASP A 147 -25.63 32.47 19.70
CA ASP A 147 -24.52 32.39 20.66
C ASP A 147 -23.96 30.96 20.82
N GLU A 148 -24.82 29.94 20.70
CA GLU A 148 -24.46 28.53 20.90
C GLU A 148 -24.20 27.81 19.58
N HIS A 149 -24.93 28.20 18.54
CA HIS A 149 -24.99 27.55 17.23
C HIS A 149 -25.01 28.62 16.12
N PRO A 150 -23.89 29.33 15.88
CA PRO A 150 -23.81 30.40 14.88
C PRO A 150 -23.84 29.91 13.43
N THR A 151 -23.61 28.60 13.22
CA THR A 151 -23.48 27.97 11.90
C THR A 151 -24.50 26.86 11.73
N ALA A 152 -25.11 26.79 10.55
CA ALA A 152 -25.83 25.61 10.09
C ALA A 152 -25.04 24.88 9.01
N VAL A 153 -25.19 23.56 8.98
CA VAL A 153 -24.46 22.71 8.04
C VAL A 153 -25.43 21.83 7.27
N ILE A 154 -25.37 21.88 5.95
CA ILE A 154 -26.11 21.01 5.03
C ILE A 154 -25.10 20.05 4.41
N ARG A 155 -25.35 18.75 4.52
CA ARG A 155 -24.53 17.69 3.91
C ARG A 155 -25.40 16.87 2.99
N GLY A 156 -25.02 16.78 1.71
CA GLY A 156 -25.60 15.87 0.73
C GLY A 156 -24.76 14.60 0.65
N SER A 157 -25.40 13.46 0.90
CA SER A 157 -24.75 12.13 0.95
C SER A 157 -25.24 11.18 -0.15
N SER A 158 -26.34 11.49 -0.83
CA SER A 158 -26.87 10.68 -1.92
C SER A 158 -27.56 11.53 -2.97
N ILE A 159 -27.34 11.19 -4.23
CA ILE A 159 -28.04 11.75 -5.39
C ILE A 159 -28.64 10.60 -6.21
N VAL A 160 -29.93 10.68 -6.46
CA VAL A 160 -30.66 9.64 -7.21
C VAL A 160 -31.38 10.30 -8.38
N PRO A 161 -31.15 9.87 -9.63
CA PRO A 161 -31.90 10.37 -10.78
C PRO A 161 -33.40 10.10 -10.60
N ARG A 162 -34.23 11.04 -11.01
CA ARG A 162 -35.69 10.94 -10.95
C ARG A 162 -36.19 9.76 -11.79
N GLY A 163 -37.07 8.95 -11.21
CA GLY A 163 -37.71 7.83 -11.89
C GLY A 163 -38.82 8.26 -12.88
N PRO A 164 -39.15 7.44 -13.89
CA PRO A 164 -40.23 7.73 -14.82
C PRO A 164 -41.58 7.85 -14.08
N GLY A 165 -42.26 9.00 -14.22
CA GLY A 165 -43.57 9.24 -13.59
C GLY A 165 -43.54 9.56 -12.10
N GLU A 166 -42.35 9.70 -11.51
CA GLU A 166 -42.20 10.11 -10.11
C GLU A 166 -42.68 11.55 -9.92
N THR A 167 -43.59 11.75 -8.97
CA THR A 167 -44.10 13.05 -8.55
C THR A 167 -43.52 13.41 -7.19
N SER A 168 -43.18 14.68 -7.00
CA SER A 168 -42.82 15.24 -5.71
C SER A 168 -43.83 16.34 -5.40
N ASP A 169 -44.26 16.43 -4.14
CA ASP A 169 -45.09 17.55 -3.67
C ASP A 169 -44.37 18.91 -3.86
N PHE A 170 -43.05 18.86 -4.11
CA PHE A 170 -42.16 20.00 -4.34
C PHE A 170 -41.73 20.16 -5.81
N ALA A 171 -42.32 19.39 -6.73
CA ALA A 171 -41.99 19.48 -8.15
C ALA A 171 -42.29 20.87 -8.76
N ALA A 172 -43.19 21.64 -8.13
CA ALA A 172 -43.47 23.02 -8.51
C ALA A 172 -42.41 24.03 -8.02
N ALA A 173 -41.58 23.66 -7.03
CA ALA A 173 -40.54 24.52 -6.47
C ALA A 173 -39.24 24.50 -7.30
N VAL A 174 -38.96 23.38 -7.99
CA VAL A 174 -37.81 23.26 -8.90
C VAL A 174 -38.29 22.85 -10.28
N ASP A 175 -38.43 23.84 -11.16
CA ASP A 175 -38.84 23.60 -12.54
C ASP A 175 -37.87 22.64 -13.25
N GLY A 176 -38.42 21.62 -13.90
CA GLY A 176 -37.63 20.60 -14.60
C GLY A 176 -36.77 19.73 -13.68
N TRP A 177 -37.17 19.51 -12.42
CA TRP A 177 -36.52 18.63 -11.45
C TRP A 177 -36.01 17.29 -12.04
N THR A 178 -34.72 16.98 -11.81
CA THR A 178 -34.02 15.81 -12.40
C THR A 178 -33.51 14.78 -11.39
N HIS A 179 -33.26 15.15 -10.13
CA HIS A 179 -32.63 14.27 -9.12
C HIS A 179 -33.16 14.49 -7.71
N THR A 180 -33.41 13.42 -6.95
CA THR A 180 -33.57 13.51 -5.49
C THR A 180 -32.21 13.60 -4.84
N LEU A 181 -31.94 14.69 -4.10
CA LEU A 181 -30.79 14.78 -3.20
C LEU A 181 -31.23 14.35 -1.80
N SER A 182 -30.42 13.57 -1.11
CA SER A 182 -30.64 13.19 0.29
C SER A 182 -29.41 13.43 1.13
N GLY A 183 -29.62 13.70 2.41
CA GLY A 183 -28.53 13.97 3.35
C GLY A 183 -29.03 14.45 4.70
N THR A 184 -28.33 15.41 5.31
CA THR A 184 -28.63 15.93 6.65
C THR A 184 -28.51 17.44 6.69
N ILE A 185 -29.33 18.07 7.53
CA ILE A 185 -29.19 19.48 7.91
C ILE A 185 -29.07 19.58 9.43
N ALA A 186 -28.02 20.27 9.88
CA ALA A 186 -27.79 20.62 11.27
C ALA A 186 -28.09 22.12 11.47
N LEU A 187 -29.07 22.42 12.32
CA LEU A 187 -29.51 23.79 12.62
C LEU A 187 -29.92 23.88 14.10
N ASN A 188 -29.54 24.95 14.80
CA ASN A 188 -29.80 25.12 16.24
C ASN A 188 -29.32 23.93 17.10
N GLY A 189 -28.23 23.28 16.72
CA GLY A 189 -27.70 22.10 17.44
C GLY A 189 -28.53 20.82 17.24
N VAL A 190 -29.55 20.85 16.38
CA VAL A 190 -30.39 19.69 16.04
C VAL A 190 -30.09 19.27 14.61
N GLU A 191 -29.70 18.00 14.44
CA GLU A 191 -29.48 17.40 13.13
C GLU A 191 -30.70 16.59 12.68
N ARG A 192 -31.11 16.77 11.42
CA ARG A 192 -32.26 16.09 10.82
C ARG A 192 -31.93 15.58 9.42
N PRO A 193 -32.54 14.46 9.00
CA PRO A 193 -32.44 14.03 7.62
C PRO A 193 -33.10 15.06 6.69
N LEU A 194 -32.58 15.13 5.47
CA LEU A 194 -33.00 16.04 4.43
C LEU A 194 -33.23 15.28 3.12
N ALA A 195 -34.32 15.59 2.43
CA ALA A 195 -34.56 15.18 1.06
C ALA A 195 -34.97 16.41 0.25
N ALA A 196 -34.33 16.62 -0.90
CA ALA A 196 -34.54 17.78 -1.75
C ALA A 196 -34.81 17.35 -3.18
N ALA A 197 -35.81 17.97 -3.81
CA ALA A 197 -35.93 17.94 -5.26
C ALA A 197 -34.86 18.87 -5.83
N ALA A 198 -33.98 18.37 -6.69
CA ALA A 198 -32.92 19.14 -7.33
C ALA A 198 -32.84 18.96 -8.85
N LYS A 199 -32.54 20.04 -9.55
CA LYS A 199 -32.04 20.00 -10.91
C LYS A 199 -30.52 20.07 -10.85
N VAL A 200 -29.86 19.00 -11.29
CA VAL A 200 -28.40 18.86 -11.26
C VAL A 200 -27.87 18.68 -12.67
N GLU A 201 -26.92 19.52 -13.06
CA GLU A 201 -26.21 19.47 -14.33
C GLU A 201 -24.71 19.49 -14.04
N VAL A 202 -24.03 18.37 -14.30
CA VAL A 202 -22.58 18.24 -14.12
C VAL A 202 -21.92 18.32 -15.49
N GLY A 203 -21.01 19.28 -15.66
CA GLY A 203 -20.18 19.42 -16.86
C GLY A 203 -18.73 19.01 -16.60
N ASP A 204 -17.88 19.18 -17.59
CA ASP A 204 -16.46 18.76 -17.52
C ASP A 204 -15.66 19.57 -16.49
N ASP A 205 -16.02 20.84 -16.29
CA ASP A 205 -15.30 21.80 -15.44
C ASP A 205 -16.18 22.45 -14.36
N GLY A 206 -17.39 21.93 -14.12
CA GLY A 206 -18.33 22.61 -13.25
C GLY A 206 -19.59 21.83 -12.92
N VAL A 207 -20.39 22.38 -12.00
CA VAL A 207 -21.72 21.88 -11.68
C VAL A 207 -22.70 23.03 -11.48
N ARG A 208 -23.93 22.79 -11.96
CA ARG A 208 -25.11 23.59 -11.63
C ARG A 208 -26.07 22.76 -10.79
N ILE A 209 -26.48 23.29 -9.64
CA ILE A 209 -27.44 22.66 -8.73
C ILE A 209 -28.49 23.71 -8.37
N ASP A 210 -29.74 23.42 -8.67
CA ASP A 210 -30.90 24.18 -8.22
C ASP A 210 -31.76 23.21 -7.39
N ALA A 211 -31.83 23.39 -6.07
CA ALA A 211 -32.52 22.46 -5.17
C ALA A 211 -33.47 23.19 -4.21
N ALA A 212 -34.58 22.55 -3.86
CA ALA A 212 -35.49 23.05 -2.84
C ALA A 212 -35.91 21.94 -1.87
N PHE A 213 -35.99 22.28 -0.59
CA PHE A 213 -36.46 21.35 0.45
C PHE A 213 -37.19 22.05 1.59
N PRO A 214 -38.28 21.46 2.11
CA PRO A 214 -38.95 21.97 3.30
C PRO A 214 -38.21 21.53 4.57
N ILE A 215 -38.27 22.38 5.58
CA ILE A 215 -37.94 22.07 6.97
C ILE A 215 -39.10 22.50 7.88
N SER A 216 -39.24 21.83 9.02
CA SER A 216 -40.23 22.20 10.05
C SER A 216 -39.55 22.98 11.18
N ARG A 217 -40.05 24.18 11.50
CA ARG A 217 -39.54 24.96 12.64
C ARG A 217 -39.66 24.20 13.95
N ALA A 218 -40.77 23.48 14.17
CA ALA A 218 -40.95 22.62 15.33
C ALA A 218 -39.87 21.53 15.43
N ALA A 219 -39.47 20.92 14.31
CA ALA A 219 -38.46 19.86 14.29
C ALA A 219 -37.06 20.30 14.76
N PHE A 220 -36.76 21.61 14.67
CA PHE A 220 -35.52 22.25 15.14
C PHE A 220 -35.70 23.06 16.44
N GLY A 221 -36.80 22.82 17.19
CA GLY A 221 -37.03 23.43 18.50
C GLY A 221 -37.25 24.94 18.46
N VAL A 222 -37.72 25.48 17.33
CA VAL A 222 -37.99 26.91 17.15
C VAL A 222 -39.38 27.29 17.64
N ALA A 223 -40.39 26.42 17.46
CA ALA A 223 -41.79 26.73 17.72
C ALA A 223 -42.18 26.97 19.20
N GLY A 224 -41.30 26.69 20.16
CA GLY A 224 -41.59 26.74 21.60
C GLY A 224 -40.84 27.81 22.42
N ARG A 225 -40.15 28.76 21.79
CA ARG A 225 -39.29 29.74 22.48
C ARG A 225 -40.07 31.00 22.92
N GLN A 226 -39.64 31.67 24.00
CA GLN A 226 -40.31 32.90 24.50
C GLN A 226 -39.98 34.13 23.63
N GLY A 227 -40.95 35.05 23.50
CA GLY A 227 -40.87 36.22 22.59
C GLY A 227 -41.50 35.97 21.21
N PHE A 228 -42.22 34.87 21.05
CA PHE A 228 -42.73 34.38 19.77
C PHE A 228 -44.07 35.03 19.39
N GLU A 229 -44.25 35.37 18.12
CA GLU A 229 -45.59 35.65 17.55
C GLU A 229 -46.44 34.38 17.66
N PRO A 230 -47.78 34.43 17.79
CA PRO A 230 -48.59 33.22 17.99
C PRO A 230 -48.25 32.14 16.94
N PRO A 231 -48.06 30.86 17.31
CA PRO A 231 -47.78 29.79 16.34
C PRO A 231 -48.83 29.63 15.23
N SER A 232 -50.03 30.17 15.44
CA SER A 232 -51.09 30.27 14.43
C SER A 232 -50.83 31.31 13.34
N GLU A 233 -49.88 32.23 13.55
CA GLU A 233 -49.57 33.34 12.65
C GLU A 233 -48.36 33.06 11.77
N VAL A 234 -47.50 32.09 12.08
CA VAL A 234 -46.31 31.76 11.27
C VAL A 234 -46.39 30.30 10.86
N ASP A 235 -46.23 30.01 9.57
CA ASP A 235 -46.27 28.65 9.06
C ASP A 235 -45.13 27.82 9.68
N ASP A 236 -45.39 26.57 10.08
CA ASP A 236 -44.34 25.69 10.62
C ASP A 236 -43.34 25.25 9.54
N GLU A 237 -43.81 25.16 8.30
CA GLU A 237 -43.00 24.85 7.13
C GLU A 237 -42.17 26.06 6.69
N VAL A 238 -40.89 25.82 6.42
CA VAL A 238 -39.95 26.76 5.82
C VAL A 238 -39.30 26.06 4.64
N VAL A 239 -39.38 26.64 3.44
CA VAL A 239 -38.72 26.09 2.26
C VAL A 239 -37.35 26.73 2.12
N ILE A 240 -36.31 25.92 1.94
CA ILE A 240 -34.95 26.38 1.65
C ILE A 240 -34.63 26.05 0.20
N GLU A 241 -34.31 27.08 -0.57
CA GLU A 241 -33.79 27.02 -1.92
C GLU A 241 -32.25 27.14 -1.89
N VAL A 242 -31.58 26.30 -2.67
CA VAL A 242 -30.12 26.23 -2.78
C VAL A 242 -29.75 26.30 -4.26
N HIS A 243 -29.01 27.35 -4.62
CA HIS A 243 -28.49 27.57 -5.96
C HIS A 243 -26.97 27.50 -5.95
N VAL A 244 -26.37 26.62 -6.73
CA VAL A 244 -24.91 26.44 -6.85
C VAL A 244 -24.52 26.43 -8.32
N HIS A 245 -23.71 27.39 -8.75
CA HIS A 245 -23.17 27.49 -10.11
C HIS A 245 -21.64 27.50 -10.06
N ALA A 246 -21.03 26.37 -9.68
CA ALA A 246 -19.59 26.30 -9.44
C ALA A 246 -18.84 25.85 -10.69
N THR A 247 -17.78 26.57 -11.06
CA THR A 247 -16.84 26.18 -12.11
C THR A 247 -15.42 26.17 -11.56
N ARG A 248 -14.52 25.44 -12.21
CA ARG A 248 -13.11 25.35 -11.84
C ARG A 248 -12.44 26.73 -11.97
N ASP A 249 -11.76 27.19 -10.92
CA ASP A 249 -11.02 28.45 -10.95
C ASP A 249 -9.79 28.33 -11.89
N PRO A 250 -9.73 29.09 -13.00
CA PRO A 250 -8.59 29.04 -13.92
C PRO A 250 -7.26 29.39 -13.27
N LEU A 251 -7.24 30.27 -12.25
CA LEU A 251 -6.02 30.65 -11.53
C LEU A 251 -5.56 29.55 -10.56
N GLY A 252 -6.50 28.80 -9.99
CA GLY A 252 -6.24 27.61 -9.20
C GLY A 252 -5.53 26.51 -9.99
N ILE A 253 -5.90 26.33 -11.27
CA ILE A 253 -5.24 25.38 -12.19
C ILE A 253 -3.76 25.74 -12.37
N VAL A 254 -3.46 27.01 -12.61
CA VAL A 254 -2.08 27.48 -12.81
C VAL A 254 -1.25 27.28 -11.54
N ALA A 255 -1.82 27.56 -10.37
CA ALA A 255 -1.14 27.36 -9.10
C ALA A 255 -0.85 25.87 -8.81
N GLU A 256 -1.80 24.98 -9.11
CA GLU A 256 -1.63 23.54 -8.93
C GLU A 256 -0.60 22.95 -9.91
N LEU A 257 -0.69 23.29 -11.19
CA LEU A 257 0.32 22.89 -12.18
C LEU A 257 1.72 23.39 -11.81
N SER A 258 1.81 24.60 -11.25
CA SER A 258 3.09 25.15 -10.76
C SER A 258 3.64 24.35 -9.58
N ARG A 259 2.79 23.93 -8.63
CA ARG A 259 3.21 23.06 -7.51
C ARG A 259 3.67 21.69 -8.00
N GLN A 260 2.95 21.09 -8.94
CA GLN A 260 3.31 19.80 -9.53
C GLN A 260 4.64 19.88 -10.29
N LEU A 261 4.87 20.96 -11.03
CA LEU A 261 6.14 21.19 -11.73
C LEU A 261 7.31 21.31 -10.75
N VAL A 262 7.14 22.04 -9.65
CA VAL A 262 8.17 22.16 -8.59
C VAL A 262 8.45 20.81 -7.93
N ALA A 263 7.41 20.02 -7.64
CA ALA A 263 7.57 18.68 -7.07
C ALA A 263 8.29 17.73 -8.04
N GLN A 264 7.96 17.77 -9.34
CA GLN A 264 8.65 17.00 -10.37
C GLN A 264 10.13 17.41 -10.48
N GLN A 265 10.44 18.70 -10.44
CA GLN A 265 11.82 19.19 -10.46
C GLN A 265 12.63 18.69 -9.25
N ALA A 266 12.03 18.68 -8.05
CA ALA A 266 12.67 18.14 -6.85
C ALA A 266 12.91 16.62 -6.98
N SER A 267 11.96 15.87 -7.54
CA SER A 267 12.10 14.44 -7.80
C SER A 267 13.21 14.15 -8.82
N ILE A 268 13.30 14.93 -9.90
CA ILE A 268 14.36 14.81 -10.92
C ILE A 268 15.74 15.10 -10.30
N ALA A 269 15.84 16.11 -9.42
CA ALA A 269 17.08 16.42 -8.72
C ALA A 269 17.51 15.26 -7.80
N SER A 270 16.56 14.66 -7.06
CA SER A 270 16.82 13.48 -6.23
C SER A 270 17.28 12.27 -7.06
N LEU A 271 16.59 11.98 -8.17
CA LEU A 271 16.98 10.89 -9.08
C LEU A 271 18.37 11.12 -9.67
N THR A 272 18.69 12.35 -10.04
CA THR A 272 20.01 12.71 -10.58
C THR A 272 21.12 12.50 -9.54
N ALA A 273 20.86 12.85 -8.27
CA ALA A 273 21.80 12.57 -7.17
C ALA A 273 21.99 11.06 -6.94
N GLN A 274 20.92 10.26 -7.03
CA GLN A 274 21.00 8.80 -6.91
C GLN A 274 21.77 8.16 -8.07
N VAL A 275 21.58 8.65 -9.30
CA VAL A 275 22.36 8.21 -10.47
C VAL A 275 23.85 8.53 -10.27
N ALA A 276 24.18 9.73 -9.79
CA ALA A 276 25.56 10.11 -9.52
C ALA A 276 26.23 9.22 -8.45
N ASP A 277 25.53 8.93 -7.33
CA ASP A 277 26.03 8.03 -6.29
C ASP A 277 26.20 6.59 -6.82
N SER A 278 25.26 6.11 -7.64
CA SER A 278 25.33 4.78 -8.24
C SER A 278 26.51 4.66 -9.21
N SER A 279 26.75 5.66 -10.05
CA SER A 279 27.92 5.70 -10.94
C SER A 279 29.24 5.70 -10.14
N ALA A 280 29.32 6.50 -9.06
CA ALA A 280 30.51 6.52 -8.21
C ALA A 280 30.73 5.19 -7.44
N ARG A 281 29.68 4.42 -7.17
CA ARG A 281 29.79 3.05 -6.63
C ARG A 281 30.28 2.07 -7.69
N LEU A 282 29.80 2.18 -8.92
CA LEU A 282 30.23 1.34 -10.04
C LEU A 282 31.72 1.52 -10.34
N GLU A 283 32.20 2.77 -10.43
CA GLU A 283 33.62 3.06 -10.65
C GLU A 283 34.52 2.48 -9.55
N ARG A 284 34.07 2.54 -8.28
CA ARG A 284 34.78 1.92 -7.15
C ARG A 284 34.80 0.40 -7.25
N ALA A 285 33.69 -0.22 -7.66
CA ALA A 285 33.60 -1.67 -7.84
C ALA A 285 34.49 -2.16 -8.99
N GLU A 286 34.51 -1.45 -10.12
CA GLU A 286 35.39 -1.74 -11.25
C GLU A 286 36.86 -1.62 -10.86
N SER A 287 37.21 -0.55 -10.15
CA SER A 287 38.58 -0.36 -9.64
C SER A 287 39.01 -1.48 -8.70
N ALA A 288 38.13 -1.91 -7.78
CA ALA A 288 38.38 -3.02 -6.88
C ALA A 288 38.53 -4.36 -7.63
N LEU A 289 37.72 -4.58 -8.66
CA LEU A 289 37.81 -5.76 -9.52
C LEU A 289 39.14 -5.80 -10.28
N ASP A 290 39.60 -4.67 -10.82
CA ASP A 290 40.89 -4.58 -11.51
C ASP A 290 42.10 -4.73 -10.57
N GLU A 291 41.97 -4.26 -9.32
CA GLU A 291 42.96 -4.53 -8.29
C GLU A 291 43.01 -6.04 -7.95
N LEU A 292 41.85 -6.67 -7.77
CA LEU A 292 41.76 -8.11 -7.54
C LEU A 292 42.33 -8.90 -8.73
N ARG A 293 41.98 -8.55 -9.97
CA ARG A 293 42.55 -9.16 -11.18
C ARG A 293 44.06 -9.05 -11.21
N ARG A 294 44.63 -7.88 -10.86
CA ARG A 294 46.09 -7.73 -10.74
C ARG A 294 46.69 -8.60 -9.65
N LYS A 295 46.07 -8.66 -8.47
CA LYS A 295 46.50 -9.55 -7.37
C LYS A 295 46.43 -11.03 -7.78
N PHE A 296 45.38 -11.44 -8.49
CA PHE A 296 45.26 -12.79 -9.02
C PHE A 296 46.28 -13.08 -10.12
N ALA A 297 46.55 -12.13 -11.03
CA ALA A 297 47.56 -12.31 -12.06
C ALA A 297 48.98 -12.44 -11.47
N THR A 298 49.28 -11.68 -10.41
CA THR A 298 50.56 -11.79 -9.69
C THR A 298 50.63 -13.06 -8.85
N ALA A 299 49.53 -13.52 -8.26
CA ALA A 299 49.45 -14.83 -7.59
C ALA A 299 49.57 -16.01 -8.56
N ALA A 300 49.00 -15.90 -9.76
CA ALA A 300 49.10 -16.89 -10.83
C ALA A 300 50.48 -16.93 -11.49
N ALA A 301 51.29 -15.88 -11.34
CA ALA A 301 52.70 -15.82 -11.75
C ALA A 301 53.68 -16.38 -10.68
N GLY A 302 53.17 -16.80 -9.51
CA GLY A 302 53.90 -17.71 -8.62
C GLY A 302 54.17 -19.06 -9.31
N PRO A 303 55.04 -19.93 -8.77
CA PRO A 303 55.34 -21.22 -9.40
C PRO A 303 54.02 -21.91 -9.76
N GLN A 304 53.87 -22.29 -11.03
CA GLN A 304 52.72 -23.06 -11.50
C GLN A 304 52.41 -24.11 -10.43
N SER A 305 51.19 -24.10 -9.89
CA SER A 305 50.78 -25.15 -8.97
C SER A 305 51.15 -26.47 -9.63
N PRO A 306 51.98 -27.30 -8.99
CA PRO A 306 52.54 -28.48 -9.64
C PRO A 306 51.37 -29.27 -10.23
N ALA A 307 51.49 -29.64 -11.50
CA ALA A 307 50.49 -30.47 -12.16
C ALA A 307 50.28 -31.70 -11.26
N VAL A 308 49.08 -31.82 -10.69
CA VAL A 308 48.76 -32.93 -9.81
C VAL A 308 48.84 -34.20 -10.63
N ASP A 309 49.75 -35.11 -10.29
CA ASP A 309 49.86 -36.40 -10.95
C ASP A 309 48.67 -37.26 -10.54
N VAL A 310 47.67 -37.30 -11.44
CA VAL A 310 46.41 -38.02 -11.25
C VAL A 310 46.64 -39.51 -10.98
N ALA A 311 47.75 -40.09 -11.44
CA ALA A 311 48.08 -41.50 -11.17
C ALA A 311 48.46 -41.78 -9.71
N THR A 312 48.82 -40.74 -8.95
CA THR A 312 49.19 -40.85 -7.51
C THR A 312 48.01 -40.60 -6.57
N LEU A 313 46.85 -40.23 -7.12
CA LEU A 313 45.66 -39.92 -6.37
C LEU A 313 44.90 -41.22 -6.01
N PRO A 314 44.38 -41.34 -4.78
CA PRO A 314 43.55 -42.49 -4.43
C PRO A 314 42.23 -42.48 -5.21
N ALA A 315 41.76 -43.65 -5.64
CA ALA A 315 40.48 -43.75 -6.37
C ALA A 315 39.29 -43.21 -5.56
N ARG A 316 39.39 -43.28 -4.22
CA ARG A 316 38.41 -42.77 -3.26
C ARG A 316 39.11 -42.19 -2.05
N PHE A 317 38.51 -41.18 -1.44
CA PHE A 317 38.91 -40.73 -0.09
C PHE A 317 37.68 -40.32 0.72
N THR A 318 37.82 -40.41 2.04
CA THR A 318 36.81 -39.93 2.98
C THR A 318 37.28 -38.63 3.59
N ASP A 319 36.37 -37.66 3.70
CA ASP A 319 36.56 -36.44 4.48
C ASP A 319 35.37 -36.25 5.42
N GLN A 320 35.41 -35.20 6.23
CA GLN A 320 34.44 -34.96 7.29
C GLN A 320 34.12 -33.48 7.46
N VAL A 321 32.87 -33.18 7.82
CA VAL A 321 32.50 -31.84 8.29
C VAL A 321 32.70 -31.79 9.80
N ASP A 322 33.93 -31.60 10.26
CA ASP A 322 34.25 -31.78 11.68
C ASP A 322 33.59 -30.73 12.59
N TYR A 323 32.51 -31.01 13.32
CA TYR A 323 31.91 -30.06 14.27
C TYR A 323 32.46 -30.18 15.70
N ARG A 324 33.51 -30.99 15.90
CA ARG A 324 34.23 -31.03 17.16
C ARG A 324 35.09 -29.79 17.34
N ASN A 325 35.48 -29.52 18.59
CA ASN A 325 36.39 -28.44 18.93
C ASN A 325 37.62 -28.95 19.70
N ALA A 326 38.24 -30.03 19.18
CA ALA A 326 39.42 -30.64 19.80
C ALA A 326 40.60 -29.68 20.01
N ALA A 327 40.69 -28.62 19.19
CA ALA A 327 41.71 -27.58 19.30
C ALA A 327 41.38 -26.48 20.34
N GLY A 328 40.19 -26.50 20.94
CA GLY A 328 39.78 -25.52 21.97
C GLY A 328 39.60 -24.09 21.46
N ASP A 329 39.15 -23.90 20.22
CA ASP A 329 38.89 -22.57 19.66
C ASP A 329 37.67 -21.94 20.35
N ALA A 330 37.91 -20.92 21.18
CA ALA A 330 36.86 -20.24 21.96
C ALA A 330 35.74 -19.63 21.10
N ARG A 331 35.96 -19.43 19.79
CA ARG A 331 34.95 -18.88 18.86
C ARG A 331 33.92 -19.93 18.42
N ARG A 332 34.18 -21.21 18.70
CA ARG A 332 33.41 -22.34 18.18
C ARG A 332 32.80 -23.15 19.31
N LYS A 333 31.57 -23.62 19.07
CA LYS A 333 30.91 -24.58 19.95
C LYS A 333 31.39 -25.98 19.57
N ASP A 334 31.66 -26.80 20.58
CA ASP A 334 31.88 -28.22 20.37
C ASP A 334 30.52 -28.94 20.28
N LEU A 335 30.20 -29.49 19.12
CA LEU A 335 28.98 -30.27 18.95
C LEU A 335 29.21 -31.77 19.12
N GLY A 336 30.45 -32.23 19.25
CA GLY A 336 30.80 -33.61 19.56
C GLY A 336 30.66 -34.62 18.41
N TYR A 337 30.37 -34.17 17.18
CA TYR A 337 30.20 -35.06 16.03
C TYR A 337 30.89 -34.51 14.77
N ALA A 338 31.19 -35.40 13.82
CA ALA A 338 31.86 -35.09 12.56
C ALA A 338 31.32 -36.02 11.47
N PRO A 339 30.25 -35.64 10.74
CA PRO A 339 29.71 -36.47 9.68
C PRO A 339 30.75 -36.66 8.58
N GLU A 340 30.98 -37.91 8.22
CA GLU A 340 31.89 -38.32 7.16
C GLU A 340 31.16 -38.38 5.82
N PHE A 341 31.89 -38.12 4.75
CA PHE A 341 31.41 -38.28 3.39
C PHE A 341 32.53 -38.82 2.51
N GLU A 342 32.16 -39.67 1.56
CA GLU A 342 33.09 -40.30 0.64
C GLU A 342 33.09 -39.58 -0.71
N MET A 343 34.28 -39.44 -1.26
CA MET A 343 34.54 -38.83 -2.55
C MET A 343 35.15 -39.87 -3.49
N VAL A 344 34.71 -39.90 -4.75
CA VAL A 344 35.27 -40.77 -5.80
C VAL A 344 35.94 -39.95 -6.88
N LEU A 345 37.10 -40.40 -7.34
CA LEU A 345 37.83 -39.78 -8.43
C LEU A 345 37.12 -40.05 -9.76
N VAL A 346 36.79 -38.98 -10.47
CA VAL A 346 36.20 -39.02 -11.81
C VAL A 346 37.32 -38.70 -12.81
N PRO A 347 37.55 -39.54 -13.83
CA PRO A 347 38.46 -39.18 -14.89
C PRO A 347 37.93 -37.94 -15.61
N GLY A 348 38.77 -36.94 -15.83
CA GLY A 348 38.40 -35.78 -16.64
C GLY A 348 38.19 -36.15 -18.12
N ASP A 349 37.69 -35.19 -18.89
CA ASP A 349 37.64 -35.24 -20.36
C ASP A 349 38.51 -34.13 -20.95
N PRO A 350 39.78 -34.42 -21.31
CA PRO A 350 40.67 -33.44 -21.89
C PRO A 350 40.15 -32.83 -23.20
N ALA A 351 39.36 -33.57 -23.98
CA ALA A 351 38.81 -33.07 -25.25
C ALA A 351 37.73 -32.01 -25.01
N ALA A 352 37.00 -32.12 -23.90
CA ALA A 352 36.02 -31.13 -23.44
C ALA A 352 36.61 -30.09 -22.47
N GLY A 353 37.93 -30.13 -22.19
CA GLY A 353 38.58 -29.21 -21.24
C GLY A 353 38.23 -29.47 -19.77
N ILE A 354 37.73 -30.67 -19.45
CA ILE A 354 37.34 -31.06 -18.09
C ILE A 354 38.53 -31.75 -17.42
N ALA A 355 39.10 -31.14 -16.37
CA ALA A 355 40.15 -31.76 -15.58
C ALA A 355 39.60 -32.89 -14.70
N PRO A 356 40.41 -33.87 -14.25
CA PRO A 356 39.98 -34.83 -13.24
C PRO A 356 39.60 -34.14 -11.93
N PHE A 357 38.52 -34.62 -11.31
CA PHE A 357 37.99 -34.07 -10.06
C PHE A 357 37.41 -35.19 -9.21
N TYR A 358 37.22 -34.92 -7.92
CA TYR A 358 36.49 -35.81 -7.04
C TYR A 358 35.06 -35.36 -6.88
N VAL A 359 34.13 -36.30 -6.81
CA VAL A 359 32.71 -36.02 -6.53
C VAL A 359 32.24 -36.82 -5.33
N GLN A 360 31.39 -36.21 -4.50
CA GLN A 360 30.74 -36.90 -3.40
C GLN A 360 29.83 -38.02 -3.92
N THR A 361 29.91 -39.19 -3.28
CA THR A 361 29.15 -40.38 -3.69
C THR A 361 27.64 -40.20 -3.52
N THR A 362 27.22 -39.44 -2.51
CA THR A 362 25.84 -39.01 -2.26
C THR A 362 25.71 -37.49 -2.32
N GLU A 363 24.49 -36.99 -2.21
CA GLU A 363 24.20 -35.57 -1.97
C GLU A 363 24.63 -35.15 -0.55
N VAL A 364 24.82 -33.85 -0.36
CA VAL A 364 25.08 -33.27 0.96
C VAL A 364 23.89 -33.51 1.86
N THR A 365 24.11 -34.15 3.00
CA THR A 365 23.05 -34.50 3.94
C THR A 365 22.77 -33.40 4.95
N TRP A 366 21.61 -33.46 5.60
CA TRP A 366 21.29 -32.56 6.69
C TRP A 366 22.27 -32.66 7.87
N GLN A 367 22.83 -33.84 8.17
CA GLN A 367 23.83 -33.96 9.23
C GLN A 367 25.09 -33.13 8.94
N MET A 368 25.49 -33.03 7.67
CA MET A 368 26.61 -32.19 7.22
C MET A 368 26.28 -30.71 7.24
N PHE A 369 25.04 -30.34 6.89
CA PHE A 369 24.68 -28.94 6.57
C PHE A 369 24.00 -28.18 7.71
N ARG A 370 23.25 -28.88 8.59
CA ARG A 370 22.34 -28.26 9.57
C ARG A 370 23.05 -27.37 10.58
N ALA A 371 24.07 -27.88 11.27
CA ALA A 371 24.77 -27.09 12.28
C ALA A 371 25.38 -25.82 11.68
N TRP A 372 25.89 -25.89 10.45
CA TRP A 372 26.38 -24.72 9.74
C TRP A 372 25.26 -23.73 9.37
N SER A 373 24.16 -24.20 8.80
CA SER A 373 23.09 -23.30 8.32
C SER A 373 22.35 -22.59 9.45
N TYR A 374 22.20 -23.25 10.60
CA TYR A 374 21.59 -22.66 11.80
C TYR A 374 22.60 -21.92 12.69
N CYS A 375 23.88 -21.90 12.32
CA CYS A 375 24.99 -21.36 13.12
C CYS A 375 25.13 -21.99 14.51
N GLU A 376 24.76 -23.26 14.67
CA GLU A 376 24.89 -24.00 15.94
C GLU A 376 26.37 -24.23 16.31
N ASP A 377 27.28 -24.15 15.33
CA ASP A 377 28.73 -24.30 15.50
C ASP A 377 29.45 -23.05 16.02
N VAL A 378 28.75 -21.92 16.14
CA VAL A 378 29.30 -20.63 16.59
C VAL A 378 28.94 -20.39 18.06
N ALA A 379 29.91 -19.98 18.88
CA ALA A 379 29.70 -19.81 20.32
C ALA A 379 29.08 -18.45 20.71
N ASP A 380 29.28 -17.41 19.89
CA ASP A 380 28.90 -16.03 20.18
C ASP A 380 27.78 -15.55 19.24
N ASP A 381 26.64 -15.15 19.80
CA ASP A 381 25.47 -14.64 19.08
C ASP A 381 25.76 -13.34 18.32
N THR A 382 26.67 -12.49 18.83
CA THR A 382 27.12 -11.28 18.13
C THR A 382 27.80 -11.68 16.82
N LYS A 383 28.63 -12.72 16.88
CA LYS A 383 29.32 -13.24 15.69
C LYS A 383 28.34 -13.88 14.70
N VAL A 384 27.29 -14.54 15.19
CA VAL A 384 26.21 -15.06 14.34
C VAL A 384 25.53 -13.92 13.58
N ALA A 385 25.22 -12.81 14.26
CA ALA A 385 24.63 -11.63 13.64
C ALA A 385 25.56 -11.02 12.58
N GLU A 386 26.85 -10.88 12.87
CA GLU A 386 27.85 -10.39 11.90
C GLU A 386 27.93 -11.28 10.65
N LEU A 387 28.00 -12.60 10.83
CA LEU A 387 28.10 -13.55 9.72
C LEU A 387 26.86 -13.51 8.82
N ARG A 388 25.67 -13.35 9.40
CA ARG A 388 24.41 -13.18 8.65
C ARG A 388 24.35 -11.83 7.94
N ALA A 389 24.76 -10.75 8.60
CA ALA A 389 24.83 -9.42 8.00
C ALA A 389 25.82 -9.36 6.82
N ALA A 390 26.90 -10.15 6.89
CA ALA A 390 27.89 -10.28 5.83
C ALA A 390 27.50 -11.29 4.71
N ASP A 391 26.28 -11.83 4.71
CA ASP A 391 25.84 -12.86 3.76
C ASP A 391 26.74 -14.13 3.75
N LEU A 392 27.42 -14.44 4.86
CA LEU A 392 28.29 -15.62 5.01
C LEU A 392 27.60 -16.81 5.65
N ARG A 393 26.44 -16.58 6.27
CA ARG A 393 25.58 -17.61 6.85
C ARG A 393 24.12 -17.36 6.51
N PRO A 394 23.29 -18.41 6.42
CA PRO A 394 21.89 -18.26 6.06
C PRO A 394 21.09 -17.51 7.13
N SER A 395 20.06 -16.80 6.70
CA SER A 395 18.99 -16.39 7.60
C SER A 395 18.28 -17.65 8.15
N PRO A 396 17.63 -17.58 9.33
CA PRO A 396 16.75 -18.66 9.77
C PRO A 396 15.73 -19.01 8.68
N CYS A 397 15.46 -20.31 8.49
CA CYS A 397 14.36 -20.76 7.65
C CYS A 397 13.03 -20.39 8.33
N TYR A 398 12.07 -19.86 7.56
CA TYR A 398 10.76 -19.51 8.10
C TYR A 398 9.97 -20.74 8.56
N ASP A 399 9.91 -21.77 7.71
CA ASP A 399 9.32 -23.06 8.03
C ASP A 399 10.37 -24.03 8.61
N ASP A 400 9.94 -25.22 9.01
CA ASP A 400 10.84 -26.33 9.25
C ASP A 400 11.61 -26.68 7.97
N ALA A 401 12.95 -26.58 8.00
CA ALA A 401 13.79 -26.88 6.85
C ALA A 401 13.77 -28.37 6.46
N SER A 402 13.41 -29.26 7.40
CA SER A 402 13.17 -30.68 7.09
C SER A 402 11.86 -30.89 6.32
N ARG A 403 10.96 -29.91 6.35
CA ARG A 403 9.60 -29.95 5.78
C ARG A 403 8.75 -31.09 6.32
N GLY A 404 8.98 -31.46 7.58
CA GLY A 404 8.34 -32.62 8.19
C GLY A 404 8.86 -33.97 7.70
N PHE A 405 9.83 -34.00 6.77
CA PHE A 405 10.45 -35.25 6.29
C PHE A 405 11.55 -35.76 7.23
N GLY A 406 12.02 -34.92 8.15
CA GLY A 406 13.11 -35.25 9.07
C GLY A 406 14.50 -35.10 8.43
N PHE A 407 15.53 -35.15 9.28
CA PHE A 407 16.92 -34.91 8.88
C PHE A 407 17.74 -36.19 8.66
N GLU A 408 17.30 -37.32 9.23
CA GLU A 408 18.13 -38.51 9.36
C GLU A 408 18.40 -39.18 8.00
N GLY A 409 19.66 -39.08 7.57
CA GLY A 409 20.19 -39.72 6.37
C GLY A 409 19.71 -39.10 5.08
N ARG A 410 19.02 -37.94 5.13
CA ARG A 410 18.39 -37.30 3.97
C ARG A 410 19.24 -36.16 3.43
N ALA A 411 19.11 -35.93 2.13
CA ALA A 411 19.73 -34.80 1.46
C ALA A 411 19.20 -33.47 2.03
N ALA A 412 20.08 -32.47 2.14
CA ALA A 412 19.69 -31.12 2.48
C ALA A 412 18.91 -30.50 1.32
N LEU A 413 17.73 -29.93 1.64
CA LEU A 413 16.69 -29.61 0.66
C LEU A 413 16.15 -28.19 0.80
N GLY A 414 15.53 -27.66 -0.26
CA GLY A 414 14.97 -26.30 -0.30
C GLY A 414 16.01 -25.18 -0.20
N LEU A 415 17.25 -25.49 -0.60
CA LEU A 415 18.40 -24.60 -0.52
C LEU A 415 18.52 -23.78 -1.81
N SER A 416 18.86 -22.50 -1.71
CA SER A 416 19.30 -21.74 -2.89
C SER A 416 20.72 -22.09 -3.31
N ARG A 417 21.09 -21.81 -4.57
CA ARG A 417 22.47 -21.98 -5.07
C ARG A 417 23.49 -21.25 -4.20
N ARG A 418 23.12 -20.06 -3.70
CA ARG A 418 23.93 -19.28 -2.76
C ARG A 418 24.23 -20.07 -1.49
N ASN A 419 23.24 -20.76 -0.95
CA ASN A 419 23.35 -21.57 0.26
C ASN A 419 24.39 -22.68 0.06
N ALA A 420 24.29 -23.37 -1.07
CA ALA A 420 25.21 -24.42 -1.46
C ALA A 420 26.66 -23.91 -1.67
N LEU A 421 26.83 -22.78 -2.38
CA LEU A 421 28.14 -22.15 -2.58
C LEU A 421 28.80 -21.69 -1.26
N ALA A 422 28.02 -21.07 -0.36
CA ALA A 422 28.53 -20.63 0.93
C ALA A 422 28.97 -21.80 1.82
N PHE A 423 28.27 -22.94 1.75
CA PHE A 423 28.67 -24.16 2.44
C PHE A 423 29.95 -24.76 1.85
N CYS A 424 30.08 -24.83 0.52
CA CYS A 424 31.32 -25.26 -0.15
C CYS A 424 32.52 -24.41 0.28
N ARG A 425 32.35 -23.08 0.37
CA ARG A 425 33.37 -22.15 0.87
C ARG A 425 33.74 -22.44 2.32
N PHE A 426 32.75 -22.61 3.18
CA PHE A 426 32.98 -22.97 4.59
C PHE A 426 33.77 -24.28 4.73
N LEU A 427 33.38 -25.33 4.00
CA LEU A 427 34.05 -26.61 4.06
C LEU A 427 35.48 -26.54 3.51
N SER A 428 35.69 -25.73 2.47
CA SER A 428 37.03 -25.48 1.92
C SER A 428 37.95 -24.81 2.94
N GLU A 429 37.47 -23.74 3.60
CA GLU A 429 38.23 -23.04 4.64
C GLU A 429 38.55 -23.97 5.82
N ARG A 430 37.63 -24.90 6.12
CA ARG A 430 37.73 -25.82 7.25
C ARG A 430 38.72 -26.95 7.02
N THR A 431 38.79 -27.47 5.80
CA THR A 431 39.59 -28.64 5.44
C THR A 431 40.91 -28.30 4.76
N GLY A 432 41.03 -27.08 4.20
CA GLY A 432 42.14 -26.70 3.33
C GLY A 432 42.06 -27.29 1.92
N ARG A 433 40.96 -27.98 1.57
CA ARG A 433 40.69 -28.55 0.26
C ARG A 433 39.77 -27.64 -0.56
N SER A 434 39.80 -27.76 -1.88
CA SER A 434 38.97 -26.92 -2.78
C SER A 434 37.62 -27.57 -3.02
N TYR A 435 36.63 -27.28 -2.18
CA TYR A 435 35.25 -27.74 -2.36
C TYR A 435 34.40 -26.72 -3.11
N ARG A 436 33.63 -27.20 -4.09
CA ARG A 436 32.75 -26.40 -4.94
C ARG A 436 31.54 -27.19 -5.40
N LEU A 437 30.61 -26.50 -6.07
CA LEU A 437 29.59 -27.16 -6.86
C LEU A 437 30.19 -27.66 -8.18
N MET A 438 29.55 -28.68 -8.73
CA MET A 438 29.85 -29.19 -10.07
C MET A 438 29.44 -28.17 -11.13
N SER A 439 30.22 -28.00 -12.20
CA SER A 439 29.76 -27.26 -13.37
C SER A 439 28.73 -28.08 -14.17
N GLY A 440 27.93 -27.43 -15.02
CA GLY A 440 27.00 -28.15 -15.87
C GLY A 440 27.69 -29.08 -16.88
N ALA A 441 28.89 -28.71 -17.33
CA ALA A 441 29.71 -29.53 -18.21
C ALA A 441 30.24 -30.78 -17.50
N GLU A 442 30.75 -30.62 -16.28
CA GLU A 442 31.16 -31.76 -15.44
C GLU A 442 29.99 -32.68 -15.11
N TRP A 443 28.79 -32.13 -14.83
CA TRP A 443 27.60 -32.94 -14.58
C TRP A 443 27.21 -33.79 -15.79
N ALA A 444 27.17 -33.19 -16.98
CA ALA A 444 26.87 -33.90 -18.22
C ALA A 444 27.95 -34.94 -18.57
N TRP A 445 29.22 -34.64 -18.30
CA TRP A 445 30.31 -35.60 -18.45
C TRP A 445 30.16 -36.77 -17.47
N LEU A 446 29.90 -36.48 -16.20
CA LEU A 446 29.72 -37.49 -15.16
C LEU A 446 28.55 -38.42 -15.48
N ALA A 447 27.43 -37.86 -15.95
CA ALA A 447 26.27 -38.62 -16.40
C ALA A 447 26.62 -39.58 -17.55
N LYS A 448 27.43 -39.13 -18.53
CA LYS A 448 27.90 -39.97 -19.64
C LYS A 448 28.89 -41.05 -19.17
N ALA A 449 29.88 -40.67 -18.36
CA ALA A 449 30.88 -41.57 -17.81
C ALA A 449 30.28 -42.65 -16.89
N ALA A 450 29.13 -42.36 -16.27
CA ALA A 450 28.35 -43.31 -15.47
C ALA A 450 27.44 -44.25 -16.29
N GLY A 451 27.44 -44.15 -17.62
CA GLY A 451 26.64 -45.00 -18.51
C GLY A 451 25.41 -44.32 -19.14
N GLY A 452 25.25 -43.01 -18.98
CA GLY A 452 24.13 -42.24 -19.54
C GLY A 452 22.84 -42.38 -18.74
N VAL A 453 21.70 -42.03 -19.37
CA VAL A 453 20.37 -42.21 -18.76
C VAL A 453 20.12 -43.72 -18.58
N PRO A 454 19.83 -44.20 -17.36
CA PRO A 454 19.57 -45.62 -17.12
C PRO A 454 18.33 -46.09 -17.90
N GLN A 455 18.34 -47.34 -18.36
CA GLN A 455 17.15 -47.95 -18.96
C GLN A 455 15.98 -48.03 -17.98
N ASP A 456 16.29 -48.29 -16.70
CA ASP A 456 15.34 -48.22 -15.60
C ASP A 456 15.85 -47.23 -14.54
N PRO A 457 15.45 -45.95 -14.61
CA PRO A 457 15.86 -44.94 -13.63
C PRO A 457 15.41 -45.24 -12.20
N GLN A 458 14.29 -45.94 -12.00
CA GLN A 458 13.76 -46.26 -10.67
C GLN A 458 14.59 -47.32 -9.94
N ALA A 459 15.39 -48.09 -10.68
CA ALA A 459 16.32 -49.06 -10.11
C ALA A 459 17.48 -48.39 -9.38
N VAL A 460 17.87 -47.17 -9.78
CA VAL A 460 19.11 -46.50 -9.33
C VAL A 460 18.88 -45.12 -8.70
N ALA A 461 17.65 -44.62 -8.71
CA ALA A 461 17.30 -43.33 -8.13
C ALA A 461 15.86 -43.31 -7.57
N TRP A 462 15.60 -42.33 -6.71
CA TRP A 462 14.27 -42.05 -6.17
C TRP A 462 13.54 -41.00 -7.01
N LEU A 463 12.35 -41.33 -7.48
CA LEU A 463 11.49 -40.56 -8.38
C LEU A 463 10.06 -40.60 -7.84
N ARG A 464 9.17 -39.79 -8.42
CA ARG A 464 7.76 -39.68 -7.98
C ARG A 464 7.04 -41.01 -7.85
N SER A 465 7.38 -41.96 -8.71
CA SER A 465 6.69 -43.24 -8.85
C SER A 465 7.19 -44.32 -7.88
N ASN A 466 8.35 -44.14 -7.25
CA ASN A 466 8.94 -45.14 -6.36
C ASN A 466 9.37 -44.60 -4.99
N ALA A 467 9.31 -43.29 -4.77
CA ALA A 467 9.53 -42.69 -3.46
C ALA A 467 8.34 -42.97 -2.52
N ASP A 468 8.62 -43.04 -1.22
CA ASP A 468 7.55 -43.08 -0.22
C ASP A 468 6.74 -41.78 -0.27
N THR A 469 5.58 -41.78 0.38
CA THR A 469 4.71 -40.61 0.49
C THR A 469 4.57 -40.18 1.94
N ASP A 470 4.37 -38.88 2.14
CA ASP A 470 4.05 -38.31 3.44
C ASP A 470 2.61 -38.65 3.89
N LEU A 471 2.20 -38.10 5.04
CA LEU A 471 0.86 -38.31 5.59
C LEU A 471 -0.28 -37.78 4.71
N PHE A 472 0.03 -36.96 3.70
CA PHE A 472 -0.92 -36.37 2.75
C PHE A 472 -0.85 -37.05 1.37
N GLY A 473 -0.02 -38.08 1.20
CA GLY A 473 0.14 -38.81 -0.05
C GLY A 473 1.06 -38.13 -1.06
N GLU A 474 1.81 -37.10 -0.66
CA GLU A 474 2.79 -36.46 -1.53
C GLU A 474 4.14 -37.20 -1.46
N PRO A 475 4.84 -37.39 -2.60
CA PRO A 475 6.15 -38.02 -2.59
C PRO A 475 7.13 -37.27 -1.69
N MET A 476 8.00 -38.00 -1.00
CA MET A 476 9.01 -37.43 -0.09
C MET A 476 10.44 -37.86 -0.49
N PRO A 477 11.47 -37.07 -0.14
CA PRO A 477 12.84 -37.49 -0.36
C PRO A 477 13.15 -38.72 0.49
N MET A 478 14.08 -39.55 0.03
CA MET A 478 14.49 -40.78 0.71
C MET A 478 15.89 -40.62 1.31
N PRO A 479 16.27 -41.45 2.30
CA PRO A 479 17.64 -41.49 2.78
C PRO A 479 18.61 -41.77 1.63
N VAL A 480 19.69 -41.00 1.56
CA VAL A 480 20.70 -41.08 0.50
C VAL A 480 21.40 -42.43 0.53
N GLY A 481 21.82 -42.93 -0.64
CA GLY A 481 22.63 -44.14 -0.72
C GLY A 481 21.86 -45.45 -0.49
N THR A 482 20.53 -45.41 -0.49
CA THR A 482 19.68 -46.59 -0.28
C THR A 482 19.41 -47.38 -1.57
N LYS A 483 19.57 -46.76 -2.74
CA LYS A 483 19.56 -47.43 -4.05
C LYS A 483 20.95 -47.97 -4.39
N PRO A 484 21.08 -48.90 -5.35
CA PRO A 484 22.38 -49.29 -5.90
C PRO A 484 23.10 -48.10 -6.55
N ALA A 485 24.42 -48.00 -6.32
CA ALA A 485 25.25 -47.02 -6.99
C ALA A 485 25.42 -47.32 -8.49
N ASN A 486 25.70 -46.28 -9.27
CA ASN A 486 26.09 -46.41 -10.68
C ASN A 486 27.53 -46.96 -10.83
N GLN A 487 28.00 -47.08 -12.07
CA GLN A 487 29.32 -47.66 -12.39
C GLN A 487 30.51 -46.89 -11.79
N LEU A 488 30.31 -45.63 -11.41
CA LEU A 488 31.30 -44.79 -10.74
C LEU A 488 31.15 -44.79 -9.21
N GLY A 489 30.20 -45.54 -8.66
CA GLY A 489 29.95 -45.58 -7.23
C GLY A 489 29.16 -44.37 -6.71
N LEU A 490 28.39 -43.69 -7.57
CA LEU A 490 27.48 -42.61 -7.16
C LEU A 490 26.07 -43.14 -6.94
N PHE A 491 25.47 -42.68 -5.85
CA PHE A 491 24.11 -42.99 -5.47
C PHE A 491 23.18 -41.87 -5.88
N ASP A 492 21.93 -42.25 -6.21
CA ASP A 492 20.80 -41.34 -6.42
C ASP A 492 21.03 -40.24 -7.47
N PHE A 493 22.07 -40.34 -8.32
CA PHE A 493 22.51 -39.28 -9.24
C PHE A 493 21.42 -38.76 -10.22
N TRP A 494 20.41 -39.57 -10.49
CA TRP A 494 19.29 -39.23 -11.39
C TRP A 494 18.01 -38.80 -10.66
N GLY A 495 18.02 -38.73 -9.33
CA GLY A 495 16.82 -38.50 -8.54
C GLY A 495 17.13 -38.15 -7.10
N ASN A 496 16.17 -38.41 -6.21
CA ASN A 496 16.15 -38.00 -4.81
C ASN A 496 16.21 -36.49 -4.56
N VAL A 497 17.14 -35.73 -5.13
CA VAL A 497 17.07 -34.26 -5.21
C VAL A 497 17.69 -33.76 -6.51
N ALA A 498 17.10 -32.70 -7.08
CA ALA A 498 17.72 -32.02 -8.20
C ALA A 498 18.95 -31.23 -7.73
N GLU A 499 19.99 -31.17 -8.55
CA GLU A 499 21.31 -30.71 -8.11
C GLU A 499 21.66 -29.33 -8.64
N TRP A 500 22.08 -28.43 -7.74
CA TRP A 500 22.66 -27.16 -8.13
C TRP A 500 24.02 -27.33 -8.82
N VAL A 501 24.16 -26.69 -9.99
CA VAL A 501 25.44 -26.57 -10.68
C VAL A 501 26.00 -25.15 -10.64
N MET A 502 27.29 -25.01 -10.97
CA MET A 502 27.99 -23.75 -11.00
C MET A 502 28.46 -23.39 -12.41
N ASP A 503 27.66 -22.57 -13.08
CA ASP A 503 28.00 -21.87 -14.32
C ASP A 503 27.60 -20.38 -14.23
N ASP A 504 27.72 -19.64 -15.34
CA ASP A 504 27.31 -18.24 -15.48
C ASP A 504 25.81 -18.02 -15.20
N THR A 505 25.01 -19.06 -15.39
CA THR A 505 23.56 -19.05 -15.16
C THR A 505 23.21 -19.96 -13.98
N GLN A 506 22.14 -19.62 -13.26
CA GLN A 506 21.70 -20.38 -12.08
C GLN A 506 20.63 -21.39 -12.48
N TYR A 507 20.97 -22.67 -12.42
CA TYR A 507 20.04 -23.74 -12.81
C TYR A 507 20.36 -25.07 -12.12
N LEU A 508 19.38 -25.97 -12.17
CA LEU A 508 19.45 -27.33 -11.65
C LEU A 508 19.67 -28.34 -12.77
N ARG A 509 20.32 -29.46 -12.44
CA ARG A 509 20.45 -30.66 -13.27
C ARG A 509 19.83 -31.89 -12.60
N GLY A 510 19.62 -32.94 -13.39
CA GLY A 510 19.14 -34.24 -12.91
C GLY A 510 17.63 -34.32 -12.77
N GLY A 511 17.17 -35.04 -11.75
CA GLY A 511 15.77 -35.13 -11.38
C GLY A 511 15.66 -35.21 -9.87
N SER A 512 14.45 -35.35 -9.35
CA SER A 512 14.20 -35.51 -7.91
C SER A 512 13.12 -36.55 -7.65
N TYR A 513 12.82 -36.80 -6.38
CA TYR A 513 11.63 -37.54 -5.95
C TYR A 513 10.30 -36.95 -6.46
N LEU A 514 10.28 -35.75 -7.03
CA LEU A 514 9.10 -35.16 -7.67
C LEU A 514 9.06 -35.37 -9.20
N SER A 515 10.16 -35.83 -9.79
CA SER A 515 10.30 -36.05 -11.22
C SER A 515 9.68 -37.36 -11.69
N GLU A 516 9.15 -37.35 -12.91
CA GLU A 516 8.73 -38.54 -13.64
C GLU A 516 9.88 -39.12 -14.46
N ASN A 517 9.86 -40.45 -14.72
CA ASN A 517 10.93 -41.12 -15.48
C ASN A 517 11.22 -40.46 -16.84
N ARG A 518 10.17 -39.94 -17.52
CA ARG A 518 10.29 -39.33 -18.85
C ARG A 518 10.99 -37.97 -18.86
N GLU A 519 11.13 -37.34 -17.69
CA GLU A 519 11.79 -36.03 -17.56
C GLU A 519 13.32 -36.17 -17.48
N LEU A 520 13.83 -37.38 -17.24
CA LEU A 520 15.25 -37.62 -17.05
C LEU A 520 15.98 -37.69 -18.39
N THR A 521 16.69 -36.61 -18.72
CA THR A 521 17.57 -36.55 -19.89
C THR A 521 18.93 -35.98 -19.51
N LEU A 522 19.96 -36.22 -20.34
CA LEU A 522 21.31 -35.68 -20.12
C LEU A 522 21.36 -34.15 -20.13
N ASP A 523 20.41 -33.55 -20.82
CA ASP A 523 20.27 -32.13 -21.11
C ASP A 523 19.17 -31.45 -20.29
N TRP A 524 18.46 -32.19 -19.43
CA TRP A 524 17.46 -31.61 -18.53
C TRP A 524 18.05 -30.48 -17.69
N ARG A 525 17.31 -29.38 -17.61
CA ARG A 525 17.69 -28.16 -16.89
C ARG A 525 16.43 -27.47 -16.39
N ALA A 526 16.49 -26.96 -15.17
CA ALA A 526 15.49 -26.03 -14.66
C ALA A 526 16.19 -24.74 -14.20
N ASP A 527 15.91 -23.64 -14.89
CA ASP A 527 16.42 -22.32 -14.56
C ASP A 527 15.80 -21.77 -13.27
N GLU A 528 16.63 -21.15 -12.44
CA GLU A 528 16.17 -20.48 -11.23
C GLU A 528 15.17 -19.38 -11.55
N SER A 529 13.99 -19.44 -10.94
CA SER A 529 13.00 -18.37 -11.00
C SER A 529 12.56 -18.02 -9.59
N GLN A 530 13.19 -17.00 -8.99
CA GLN A 530 12.92 -16.63 -7.60
C GLN A 530 11.46 -16.17 -7.38
N ASP A 531 10.87 -15.51 -8.37
CA ASP A 531 9.47 -15.06 -8.32
C ASP A 531 8.46 -16.22 -8.31
N VAL A 532 8.84 -17.36 -8.90
CA VAL A 532 7.99 -18.57 -8.96
C VAL A 532 8.29 -19.50 -7.79
N TRP A 533 9.57 -19.78 -7.53
CA TRP A 533 10.02 -20.77 -6.54
C TRP A 533 9.91 -20.28 -5.09
N ASN A 534 9.64 -18.99 -4.91
CA ASN A 534 9.44 -18.36 -3.61
C ASN A 534 8.18 -17.48 -3.56
N ALA A 535 7.26 -17.63 -4.50
CA ALA A 535 6.03 -16.85 -4.61
C ALA A 535 5.27 -16.79 -3.29
N THR A 536 5.09 -17.92 -2.61
CA THR A 536 4.29 -18.02 -1.37
C THR A 536 5.08 -17.73 -0.10
N TYR A 537 6.38 -17.38 -0.20
CA TYR A 537 7.19 -17.08 0.98
C TYR A 537 6.59 -15.86 1.73
N PRO A 538 6.33 -15.94 3.04
CA PRO A 538 5.52 -14.93 3.73
C PRO A 538 6.23 -13.59 3.95
N ASN A 539 7.57 -13.59 3.98
CA ASN A 539 8.35 -12.38 4.27
C ASN A 539 8.55 -11.52 3.01
N THR A 540 8.55 -10.20 3.21
CA THR A 540 8.99 -9.19 2.24
C THR A 540 10.16 -8.41 2.81
N PRO A 541 11.36 -8.42 2.19
CA PRO A 541 11.70 -9.14 0.96
C PRO A 541 11.73 -10.67 1.13
N LYS A 542 11.52 -11.38 0.02
CA LYS A 542 11.56 -12.86 -0.03
C LYS A 542 12.96 -13.37 0.36
N SER A 543 13.02 -14.59 0.88
CA SER A 543 14.31 -15.19 1.26
C SER A 543 15.21 -15.39 0.04
N ARG A 544 16.50 -15.11 0.22
CA ARG A 544 17.58 -15.40 -0.74
C ARG A 544 18.30 -16.73 -0.44
N TRP A 545 17.96 -17.36 0.68
CA TRP A 545 18.61 -18.56 1.21
C TRP A 545 17.74 -19.81 1.04
N TRP A 546 16.42 -19.63 1.17
CA TRP A 546 15.46 -20.72 1.26
C TRP A 546 14.36 -20.52 0.21
N TYR A 547 14.04 -21.60 -0.52
CA TYR A 547 12.92 -21.63 -1.45
C TYR A 547 11.74 -22.36 -0.83
N ARG A 548 10.56 -21.74 -0.79
CA ARG A 548 9.36 -22.36 -0.22
C ARG A 548 8.65 -23.26 -1.22
N ASP A 549 8.48 -22.82 -2.46
CA ASP A 549 7.60 -23.48 -3.45
C ASP A 549 8.33 -24.52 -4.31
N ARG A 550 9.65 -24.39 -4.49
CA ARG A 550 10.50 -25.42 -5.10
C ARG A 550 11.53 -25.89 -4.09
N PHE A 551 11.38 -27.12 -3.59
CA PHE A 551 12.11 -27.57 -2.40
C PHE A 551 12.82 -28.91 -2.52
N ASP A 552 12.70 -29.57 -3.65
CA ASP A 552 13.35 -30.82 -4.02
C ASP A 552 14.78 -30.61 -4.57
N MET A 553 15.39 -29.47 -4.26
CA MET A 553 16.73 -29.07 -4.70
C MET A 553 17.76 -29.20 -3.59
N GLY A 554 18.87 -29.83 -3.92
CA GLY A 554 20.04 -30.01 -3.08
C GLY A 554 21.31 -29.84 -3.92
N PHE A 555 22.39 -30.46 -3.47
CA PHE A 555 23.66 -30.43 -4.18
C PHE A 555 24.58 -31.55 -3.68
N ARG A 556 25.59 -31.85 -4.49
CA ARG A 556 26.72 -32.70 -4.12
C ARG A 556 28.03 -31.94 -4.26
N LEU A 557 29.00 -32.30 -3.42
CA LEU A 557 30.30 -31.64 -3.41
C LEU A 557 31.18 -32.15 -4.55
N VAL A 558 31.91 -31.23 -5.17
CA VAL A 558 33.08 -31.53 -6.00
C VAL A 558 34.32 -31.02 -5.27
N CYS A 559 35.40 -31.79 -5.31
CA CYS A 559 36.70 -31.39 -4.79
C CYS A 559 37.74 -31.44 -5.91
N ASP A 560 38.46 -30.33 -6.10
CA ASP A 560 39.61 -30.34 -7.00
C ASP A 560 40.75 -31.14 -6.36
N PRO A 561 41.58 -31.85 -7.14
CA PRO A 561 42.59 -32.77 -6.62
C PRO A 561 43.81 -32.08 -5.96
N VAL A 562 43.72 -30.79 -5.65
CA VAL A 562 44.77 -29.98 -5.04
C VAL A 562 44.83 -30.26 -3.54
N ASN A 563 46.02 -30.53 -3.00
CA ASN A 563 46.27 -30.83 -1.58
C ASN A 563 45.57 -32.10 -1.04
N ILE A 564 45.18 -33.03 -1.93
CA ILE A 564 44.75 -34.37 -1.50
C ILE A 564 46.01 -35.19 -1.22
N PRO A 565 46.15 -35.81 -0.02
CA PRO A 565 47.29 -36.67 0.27
C PRO A 565 47.42 -37.74 -0.81
N SER A 566 48.63 -37.94 -1.35
CA SER A 566 48.91 -39.13 -2.15
C SER A 566 48.62 -40.36 -1.30
N GLY A 567 47.86 -41.30 -1.86
CA GLY A 567 47.50 -42.54 -1.16
C GLY A 567 48.76 -43.25 -0.66
N ARG A 568 48.72 -43.78 0.57
CA ARG A 568 49.74 -44.68 1.11
C ARG A 568 49.56 -46.09 0.57
#